data_AF-A0A2W7AG06-F1
#
_entry.id   AF-A0A2W7AG06-F1
#
_cell.length_a   1.000
_cell.length_b   1.000
_cell.length_c   1.000
_cell.angle_alpha   90.00
_cell.angle_beta   90.00
_cell.angle_gamma   90.00
#
_symmetry.space_group_name_H-M   'P 1'
#
loop_
_entity.id
_entity.type
_entity.pdbx_description
1 polymer ?
#
loop_
_entity_poly.entity_id
_entity_poly.type
_entity_poly.pdbx_seq_one_letter_code
_entity_poly.pdbx_strand_id
1 'polypeptide(L)' 'MRPKILIAAALLVLCGGCVTAAEQRAMDEGRCRGYGFRAGSDAFANCLLQIDLERSAERRYRLDTAFSGPGWYGYYGPRW' A
#
# COMPACT_ATOMS: atom_id res chain seq x y z
N MET A 1 -12.46 -9.57 29.10
CA MET A 1 -11.46 -9.67 28.01
C MET A 1 -10.13 -10.11 28.61
N ARG A 2 -9.47 -11.14 28.07
CA ARG A 2 -8.26 -11.72 28.68
C ARG A 2 -7.06 -10.79 28.47
N PRO A 3 -6.33 -10.37 29.52
CA PRO A 3 -5.23 -9.39 29.41
C PRO A 3 -4.11 -9.86 28.47
N LYS A 4 -3.92 -11.17 28.35
CA LYS A 4 -2.98 -11.80 27.40
C LYS A 4 -3.28 -11.44 25.93
N ILE A 5 -4.56 -11.29 25.57
CA ILE A 5 -4.98 -10.94 24.20
C ILE A 5 -4.65 -9.48 23.90
N LEU A 6 -4.86 -8.59 24.88
CA LEU A 6 -4.53 -7.16 24.73
C LEU A 6 -3.02 -6.95 24.58
N ILE A 7 -2.21 -7.67 25.35
CA ILE A 7 -0.74 -7.61 25.25
C ILE A 7 -0.26 -8.14 23.89
N ALA A 8 -0.83 -9.25 23.41
CA ALA A 8 -0.48 -9.80 22.11
C ALA A 8 -0.88 -8.86 20.95
N ALA A 9 -2.05 -8.23 21.03
CA ALA A 9 -2.49 -7.25 20.05
C ALA A 9 -1.60 -5.99 20.03
N ALA A 10 -1.19 -5.49 21.20
CA ALA A 10 -0.30 -4.35 21.31
C ALA A 10 1.08 -4.63 20.69
N LEU A 11 1.64 -5.83 20.92
CA LEU A 11 2.91 -6.26 20.31
C LEU A 11 2.83 -6.33 18.78
N LEU A 12 1.72 -6.81 18.22
CA LEU A 12 1.53 -6.86 16.76
C LEU A 12 1.48 -5.48 16.11
N VAL A 13 0.85 -4.50 16.76
CA VAL A 13 0.81 -3.11 16.26
C VAL A 13 2.21 -2.48 16.29
N LEU A 14 2.99 -2.76 17.33
CA LEU A 14 4.39 -2.30 17.46
C LEU A 14 5.32 -2.91 16.41
N CYS A 15 5.03 -4.11 15.91
CA CYS A 15 5.76 -4.73 14.81
C CYS A 15 5.36 -4.21 13.42
N GLY A 16 4.37 -3.33 13.31
CA GLY A 16 4.04 -2.63 12.07
C GLY A 16 5.16 -1.65 11.72
N GLY A 17 6.14 -2.08 10.93
CA GLY A 17 7.30 -1.25 10.57
C GLY A 17 6.90 0.03 9.84
N CYS A 18 7.38 1.17 10.33
CA CYS A 18 7.33 2.43 9.61
C CYS A 18 8.37 2.42 8.48
N VAL A 19 7.92 2.33 7.24
CA VAL A 19 8.78 2.63 6.08
C VAL A 19 8.82 4.14 5.89
N THR A 20 10.03 4.71 5.81
CA THR A 20 10.20 6.13 5.48
C THR A 20 9.96 6.34 3.97
N ALA A 21 9.56 7.55 3.58
CA ALA A 21 9.37 7.88 2.17
C ALA A 21 10.66 7.72 1.34
N ALA A 22 11.84 7.95 1.95
CA ALA A 22 13.13 7.76 1.30
C ALA A 22 13.44 6.27 1.06
N GLU A 23 13.24 5.44 2.09
CA GLU A 23 13.42 3.98 1.99
C GLU A 23 12.50 3.39 0.92
N GLN A 24 11.25 3.88 0.88
CA GLN A 24 10.29 3.43 -0.10
C GLN A 24 10.70 3.78 -1.53
N ARG A 25 11.23 4.99 -1.76
CA ARG A 25 11.78 5.36 -3.06
C ARG A 25 12.98 4.50 -3.44
N ALA A 26 13.89 4.21 -2.51
CA ALA A 26 15.03 3.36 -2.79
C ALA A 26 14.61 1.94 -3.21
N MET A 27 13.57 1.40 -2.58
CA MET A 27 12.96 0.11 -2.95
C MET A 27 12.31 0.15 -4.33
N ASP A 28 11.53 1.20 -4.61
CA ASP A 28 10.85 1.38 -5.90
C ASP A 28 11.87 1.55 -7.04
N GLU A 29 12.94 2.33 -6.83
CA GLU A 29 14.07 2.45 -7.75
C GLU A 29 14.79 1.13 -7.97
N GLY A 30 15.06 0.37 -6.90
CA GLY A 30 15.68 -0.96 -6.98
C GLY A 30 14.86 -1.91 -7.84
N ARG A 31 13.53 -1.87 -7.71
CA ARG A 31 12.60 -2.66 -8.53
C ARG A 31 12.67 -2.29 -10.00
N CYS A 32 12.64 -0.99 -10.32
CA CYS A 32 12.78 -0.53 -11.71
C CYS A 32 14.14 -0.87 -12.32
N ARG A 33 15.24 -0.78 -11.54
CA ARG A 33 16.56 -1.24 -11.98
C ARG A 33 16.58 -2.75 -12.23
N GLY A 34 15.89 -3.54 -11.40
CA GLY A 34 15.76 -4.99 -11.56
C GLY A 34 15.04 -5.40 -12.85
N TYR A 35 14.12 -4.58 -13.35
CA TYR A 35 13.51 -4.77 -14.68
C TYR A 35 14.43 -4.36 -15.84
N GLY A 36 15.60 -3.80 -15.56
CA GLY A 36 16.57 -3.37 -16.57
C GLY A 36 16.42 -1.91 -17.02
N PHE A 37 15.55 -1.13 -16.40
CA PHE A 37 15.42 0.29 -16.71
C PHE A 37 16.64 1.09 -16.21
N ARG A 38 17.13 1.99 -17.06
CA ARG A 38 18.26 2.87 -16.72
C ARG A 38 17.76 4.14 -16.05
N ALA A 39 18.33 4.48 -14.90
CA ALA A 39 18.02 5.74 -14.21
C ALA A 39 18.20 6.95 -15.13
N GLY A 40 17.30 7.93 -15.02
CA GLY A 40 17.29 9.13 -15.86
C GLY A 40 16.69 8.95 -17.26
N SER A 41 16.12 7.77 -17.58
CA SER A 41 15.35 7.55 -18.81
C SER A 41 13.85 7.74 -18.59
N ASP A 42 13.13 8.07 -19.66
CA ASP A 42 11.66 8.14 -19.63
C ASP A 42 11.03 6.80 -19.25
N ALA A 43 11.64 5.68 -19.65
CA ALA A 43 11.19 4.35 -19.27
C ALA A 43 11.30 4.10 -17.75
N PHE A 44 12.37 4.60 -17.13
CA PHE A 44 12.55 4.51 -15.68
C PHE A 44 11.54 5.41 -14.94
N ALA A 45 11.30 6.63 -15.42
CA ALA A 45 10.28 7.51 -14.87
C ALA A 45 8.87 6.89 -14.98
N ASN A 46 8.54 6.28 -16.12
CA ASN A 46 7.28 5.58 -16.32
C ASN A 46 7.11 4.37 -15.39
N CYS A 47 8.18 3.59 -15.17
CA CYS A 47 8.15 2.48 -14.21
C CYS A 47 7.80 2.97 -12.79
N LEU A 48 8.46 4.03 -12.32
CA LEU A 48 8.18 4.62 -11.01
C LEU A 48 6.75 5.18 -10.94
N LEU A 49 6.32 5.90 -11.99
CA LEU A 49 4.97 6.44 -12.09
C LEU A 49 3.91 5.33 -11.99
N GLN A 50 4.12 4.20 -12.64
CA GLN A 50 3.19 3.09 -12.61
C GLN A 50 3.06 2.46 -11.22
N ILE A 51 4.17 2.33 -10.49
CA ILE A 51 4.16 1.87 -9.09
C ILE A 51 3.37 2.85 -8.21
N ASP A 52 3.57 4.16 -8.38
CA ASP A 52 2.86 5.18 -7.62
C ASP A 52 1.34 5.18 -7.90
N LEU A 53 0.97 5.01 -9.17
CA LEU A 53 -0.43 4.90 -9.58
C LEU A 53 -1.11 3.68 -8.96
N GLU A 54 -0.47 2.51 -9.02
CA GLU A 54 -0.98 1.27 -8.40
C GLU A 54 -1.20 1.45 -6.89
N ARG A 55 -0.19 1.98 -6.20
CA ARG A 55 -0.27 2.26 -4.76
C ARG A 55 -1.39 3.27 -4.43
N SER A 56 -1.63 4.24 -5.31
CA SER A 56 -2.75 5.17 -5.16
C SER A 56 -4.11 4.49 -5.35
N ALA A 57 -4.21 3.55 -6.29
CA ALA A 57 -5.41 2.78 -6.54
C ALA A 57 -5.74 1.85 -5.36
N GLU A 58 -4.75 1.14 -4.81
CA GLU A 58 -4.92 0.32 -3.60
C GLU A 58 -5.42 1.14 -2.41
N ARG A 59 -4.90 2.36 -2.22
CA ARG A 59 -5.37 3.25 -1.14
C ARG A 59 -6.83 3.65 -1.35
N ARG A 60 -7.22 4.01 -2.58
CA ARG A 60 -8.62 4.32 -2.90
C ARG A 60 -9.52 3.12 -2.65
N TYR A 61 -9.12 1.93 -3.12
CA TYR A 61 -9.87 0.69 -2.91
C TYR A 61 -10.02 0.36 -1.42
N ARG A 62 -8.96 0.52 -0.61
CA ARG A 62 -9.02 0.29 0.83
C ARG A 62 -9.95 1.27 1.54
N LEU A 63 -9.91 2.55 1.16
CA LEU A 63 -10.80 3.56 1.73
C LEU A 63 -12.25 3.29 1.37
N ASP A 64 -12.48 2.95 0.11
CA ASP A 64 -13.80 2.58 -0.38
C ASP A 64 -14.36 1.33 0.31
N THR A 65 -13.58 0.26 0.42
CA THR A 65 -13.98 -0.97 1.12
C THR A 65 -14.11 -0.79 2.63
N ALA A 66 -13.36 0.13 3.24
CA ALA A 66 -13.53 0.45 4.66
C ALA A 66 -14.82 1.22 4.93
N PHE A 67 -15.31 2.03 3.97
CA PHE A 67 -16.54 2.81 4.11
C PHE A 67 -17.78 2.07 3.59
N SER A 68 -17.58 1.09 2.70
CA SER A 68 -18.58 0.12 2.27
C SER A 68 -18.73 -0.97 3.34
N GLY A 69 -19.68 -0.78 4.25
CA GLY A 69 -19.88 -1.64 5.43
C GLY A 69 -20.13 -3.13 5.16
N PRO A 70 -20.29 -3.96 6.21
CA PRO A 70 -20.43 -5.42 6.10
C PRO A 70 -21.60 -5.80 5.19
N GLY A 71 -21.37 -6.70 4.23
CA GLY A 71 -22.25 -7.02 3.09
C GLY A 71 -23.60 -7.70 3.39
N TRP A 72 -24.29 -7.34 4.47
CA TRP A 72 -25.62 -7.84 4.82
C TRP A 72 -26.77 -6.92 4.36
N TYR A 73 -26.46 -5.67 3.98
CA TYR A 73 -27.39 -4.80 3.26
C TYR A 73 -26.65 -4.24 2.05
N GLY A 74 -27.14 -4.60 0.86
CA GLY A 74 -26.46 -4.35 -0.40
C GLY A 74 -26.33 -2.87 -0.79
N TYR A 75 -25.25 -2.63 -1.56
CA TYR A 75 -24.96 -1.50 -2.45
C TYR A 75 -24.75 -0.13 -1.77
N TYR A 76 -23.61 0.54 -1.95
CA TYR A 76 -22.97 0.89 -3.23
C TYR A 76 -21.44 0.68 -3.19
N GLY A 77 -20.93 -0.23 -4.02
CA GLY A 77 -19.49 -0.30 -4.31
C GLY A 77 -19.07 0.74 -5.36
N PRO A 78 -17.77 1.04 -5.49
CA PRO A 78 -17.24 2.08 -6.36
C PRO A 78 -17.41 1.64 -7.82
N ARG A 79 -18.00 2.52 -8.62
CA ARG A 79 -18.24 2.32 -10.06
C ARG A 79 -17.16 3.06 -10.85
N TRP A 80 -15.98 2.49 -10.97
CA TRP A 80 -14.96 2.88 -11.96
C TRP A 80 -13.96 1.76 -12.21
#